data_AF-A0A2S7X1N3-F1
#
_entry.id   AF-A0A2S7X1N3-F1
#
_cell.length_a   1.000
_cell.length_b   1.000
_cell.length_c   1.000
_cell.angle_alpha   90.00
_cell.angle_beta   90.00
_cell.angle_gamma   90.00
#
_symmetry.space_group_name_H-M   'P 1'
#
loop_
_entity.id
_entity.type
_entity.pdbx_description
1 polymer ?
#
loop_
_entity_poly.entity_id
_entity_poly.type
_entity_poly.pdbx_seq_one_letter_code
_entity_poly.pdbx_strand_id
1 'polypeptide(L)'
;MQLTKALTLANDFVPDSDSLGKLSDILPPEFINQCLEEAGIATIRKRRLPLDMMIWVVLGMAFYRDESVWDITSNMQLMLPGKRPLVAPSAVVQARQRLGSEAVRHIFTSTAEIWNTEANHPTWNGLQLLGVDGVVWRAPDTK
;
A
#
# COMPACT_ATOMS: atom_id res chain seq x y z
N MET A 1 -1.93 39.57 -8.43
CA MET A 1 -2.76 38.42 -7.99
C MET A 1 -2.42 38.16 -6.52
N GLN A 2 -3.35 38.34 -5.59
CA GLN A 2 -3.05 38.14 -4.17
C GLN A 2 -2.89 36.65 -3.86
N LEU A 3 -1.85 36.29 -3.10
CA LEU A 3 -1.47 34.92 -2.75
C LEU A 3 -2.67 34.08 -2.26
N THR A 4 -3.57 34.71 -1.50
CA THR A 4 -4.82 34.13 -1.02
C THR A 4 -5.69 33.60 -2.16
N LYS A 5 -5.89 34.36 -3.24
CA LYS A 5 -6.66 33.88 -4.41
C LYS A 5 -6.01 32.69 -5.11
N ALA A 6 -4.68 32.67 -5.19
CA ALA A 6 -3.95 31.56 -5.80
C ALA A 6 -4.05 30.28 -4.95
N LEU A 7 -3.96 30.42 -3.63
CA LEU A 7 -4.10 29.30 -2.69
C LEU A 7 -5.53 28.76 -2.63
N THR A 8 -6.55 29.61 -2.68
CA THR A 8 -7.96 29.16 -2.74
C THR A 8 -8.23 28.38 -4.02
N LEU A 9 -7.80 28.88 -5.18
CA LEU A 9 -7.95 28.18 -6.45
C LEU A 9 -7.19 26.84 -6.49
N ALA A 10 -6.00 26.76 -5.88
CA ALA A 10 -5.26 25.50 -5.78
C ALA A 10 -5.94 24.51 -4.83
N ASN A 11 -6.57 25.00 -3.75
CA ASN A 11 -7.32 24.18 -2.80
C ASN A 11 -8.62 23.62 -3.41
N ASP A 12 -9.28 24.38 -4.29
CA ASP A 12 -10.46 23.91 -5.03
C ASP A 12 -10.13 22.79 -6.05
N PHE A 13 -8.85 22.62 -6.40
CA PHE A 13 -8.35 21.52 -7.22
C PHE A 13 -7.81 20.33 -6.40
N VAL A 14 -7.80 20.42 -5.07
CA VAL A 14 -7.49 19.26 -4.24
C VAL A 14 -8.64 18.27 -4.46
N PRO A 15 -8.37 17.07 -5.03
CA PRO A 15 -9.41 16.09 -5.24
C PRO A 15 -10.07 15.79 -3.89
N ASP A 16 -11.40 15.78 -3.89
CA ASP A 16 -12.22 15.59 -2.69
C ASP A 16 -11.71 14.38 -1.91
N SER A 17 -11.02 14.63 -0.79
CA SER A 17 -10.34 13.60 -0.02
C SER A 17 -11.32 12.64 0.66
N ASP A 18 -12.61 12.99 0.69
CA ASP A 18 -13.68 12.09 1.13
C ASP A 18 -14.09 11.09 0.02
N SER A 19 -13.83 11.42 -1.26
CA SER A 19 -14.07 10.53 -2.41
C SER A 19 -12.89 9.60 -2.71
N LEU A 20 -11.67 10.03 -2.39
CA LEU A 20 -10.50 9.16 -2.26
C LEU A 20 -10.65 8.41 -0.93
N GLY A 21 -11.34 7.27 -0.94
CA GLY A 21 -11.43 6.38 0.22
C GLY A 21 -10.09 6.26 0.95
N LYS A 22 -10.14 6.10 2.27
CA LYS A 22 -8.93 5.95 3.08
C LYS A 22 -8.14 4.77 2.52
N LEU A 23 -6.81 4.80 2.63
CA LEU A 23 -5.97 3.69 2.16
C LEU A 23 -6.43 2.34 2.77
N SER A 24 -6.99 2.38 3.99
CA SER A 24 -7.64 1.26 4.69
C SER A 24 -8.84 0.65 3.98
N ASP A 25 -9.53 1.41 3.12
CA ASP A 25 -10.70 0.96 2.37
C ASP A 25 -10.25 0.09 1.18
N ILE A 26 -9.01 0.29 0.70
CA ILE A 26 -8.38 -0.50 -0.37
C ILE A 26 -7.92 -1.86 0.18
N LEU A 27 -7.46 -1.91 1.44
CA LEU A 27 -7.03 -3.13 2.11
C LEU A 27 -7.71 -3.26 3.48
N PRO A 28 -8.90 -3.85 3.54
CA PRO A 28 -9.62 -4.07 4.79
C PRO A 28 -8.77 -4.89 5.77
N PRO A 29 -8.79 -4.56 7.08
CA PRO A 29 -8.06 -5.31 8.10
C PRO A 29 -8.41 -6.80 8.13
N GLU A 30 -9.68 -7.14 7.87
CA GLU A 30 -10.18 -8.51 7.83
C GLU A 30 -9.51 -9.31 6.71
N PHE A 31 -9.36 -8.69 5.53
CA PHE A 31 -8.68 -9.29 4.38
C PHE A 31 -7.20 -9.53 4.66
N ILE A 32 -6.51 -8.55 5.27
CA ILE A 32 -5.10 -8.70 5.66
C ILE A 32 -4.96 -9.87 6.64
N ASN A 33 -5.82 -9.97 7.65
CA ASN A 33 -5.77 -11.05 8.64
C ASN A 33 -5.99 -12.42 7.99
N GLN A 34 -6.97 -12.55 7.10
CA GLN A 34 -7.19 -13.78 6.34
C GLN A 34 -5.95 -14.18 5.54
N CYS A 35 -5.32 -13.24 4.83
CA CYS A 35 -4.11 -13.53 4.07
C CYS A 35 -2.93 -13.95 4.98
N LEU A 36 -2.81 -13.37 6.17
CA LEU A 36 -1.80 -13.76 7.16
C LEU A 36 -2.05 -15.17 7.73
N GLU A 37 -3.32 -15.57 7.87
CA GLU A 37 -3.74 -16.92 8.28
C GLU A 37 -3.41 -17.95 7.20
N GLU A 38 -3.77 -17.66 5.95
CA GLU A 38 -3.47 -18.53 4.79
C GLU A 38 -1.96 -18.68 4.55
N ALA A 39 -1.19 -17.63 4.79
CA ALA A 39 0.28 -17.67 4.74
C ALA A 39 0.92 -18.39 5.96
N GLY A 40 0.14 -18.83 6.94
CA GLY A 40 0.61 -19.59 8.11
C GLY A 40 1.41 -18.77 9.13
N ILE A 41 1.35 -17.43 9.07
CA ILE A 41 2.11 -16.53 9.96
C ILE A 41 1.21 -15.74 10.92
N ALA A 42 -0.09 -15.99 10.89
CA ALA A 42 -1.05 -15.39 11.82
C ALA A 42 -0.58 -15.57 13.27
N THR A 43 -0.63 -14.49 14.02
CA THR A 43 -0.15 -14.47 15.40
C THR A 43 -1.20 -13.88 16.32
N ILE A 44 -1.57 -14.61 17.36
CA ILE A 44 -2.51 -14.14 18.40
C ILE A 44 -1.91 -12.98 19.22
N ARG A 45 -0.58 -12.99 19.43
CA ARG A 45 0.11 -11.98 20.24
C ARG A 45 0.22 -10.63 19.51
N LYS A 46 -0.55 -9.64 19.97
CA LYS A 46 -0.41 -8.23 19.56
C LYS A 46 0.85 -7.59 20.16
N ARG A 47 1.87 -7.40 19.32
CA ARG A 47 3.11 -6.67 19.67
C ARG A 47 2.94 -5.19 19.39
N ARG A 48 3.89 -4.35 19.82
CA ARG A 48 3.85 -2.90 19.54
C ARG A 48 3.82 -2.56 18.05
N LEU A 49 4.45 -3.40 17.22
CA LEU A 49 4.33 -3.36 15.77
C LEU A 49 3.75 -4.71 15.29
N PRO A 50 2.42 -4.77 15.16
CA PRO A 50 1.69 -5.92 14.62
C PRO A 50 2.08 -6.24 13.16
N LEU A 51 1.73 -7.45 12.69
CA LEU A 51 2.08 -7.91 11.33
C LEU A 51 1.18 -7.28 10.26
N ASP A 52 -0.10 -7.10 10.56
CA ASP A 52 -1.05 -6.31 9.78
C ASP A 52 -0.55 -4.87 9.59
N MET A 53 -0.03 -4.24 10.65
CA MET A 53 0.58 -2.92 10.55
C MET A 53 1.88 -2.90 9.73
N MET A 54 2.60 -4.03 9.64
CA MET A 54 3.80 -4.14 8.82
C MET A 54 3.48 -4.13 7.32
N ILE A 55 2.29 -4.55 6.90
CA ILE A 55 1.83 -4.42 5.51
C ILE A 55 1.74 -2.95 5.12
N TRP A 56 1.20 -2.10 6.01
CA TRP A 56 1.15 -0.67 5.80
C TRP A 56 2.54 -0.03 5.73
N VAL A 57 3.52 -0.53 6.48
CA VAL A 57 4.92 -0.10 6.33
C VAL A 57 5.48 -0.47 4.95
N VAL A 58 5.20 -1.67 4.44
CA VAL A 58 5.64 -2.09 3.10
C VAL A 58 5.04 -1.20 2.01
N LEU A 59 3.76 -0.84 2.13
CA LEU A 59 3.11 0.12 1.23
C LEU A 59 3.70 1.52 1.38
N GLY A 60 3.95 1.95 2.61
CA GLY A 60 4.64 3.21 2.91
C GLY A 60 6.01 3.30 2.24
N MET A 61 6.78 2.21 2.17
CA MET A 61 8.05 2.16 1.44
C MET A 61 7.90 2.39 -0.06
N ALA A 62 6.76 2.01 -0.66
CA ALA A 62 6.48 2.27 -2.07
C ALA A 62 6.10 3.74 -2.32
N PHE A 63 5.34 4.35 -1.39
CA PHE A 63 4.93 5.75 -1.48
C PHE A 63 6.06 6.74 -1.14
N TYR A 64 6.82 6.46 -0.09
CA TYR A 64 7.85 7.35 0.47
C TYR A 64 9.26 6.79 0.21
N ARG A 65 9.65 6.70 -1.06
CA ARG A 65 10.92 6.07 -1.47
C ARG A 65 12.18 6.76 -0.95
N ASP A 66 12.09 8.05 -0.62
CA ASP A 66 13.20 8.86 -0.14
C ASP A 66 13.32 8.88 1.40
N GLU A 67 12.38 8.23 2.11
CA GLU A 67 12.38 8.17 3.58
C GLU A 67 12.92 6.85 4.12
N SER A 68 13.50 6.88 5.31
CA SER A 68 13.91 5.64 5.98
C SER A 68 12.69 4.84 6.43
N VAL A 69 12.79 3.51 6.44
CA VAL A 69 11.69 2.64 6.91
C VAL A 69 11.25 2.98 8.34
N TRP A 70 12.18 3.45 9.18
CA TRP A 70 11.88 3.86 10.54
C TRP A 70 11.11 5.19 10.59
N ASP A 71 11.46 6.16 9.74
CA ASP A 71 10.73 7.42 9.61
C ASP A 71 9.32 7.18 9.07
N ILE A 72 9.18 6.35 8.03
CA ILE A 72 7.88 5.92 7.49
C ILE A 72 7.00 5.32 8.60
N THR A 73 7.54 4.37 9.36
CA THR A 73 6.79 3.71 10.45
C THR A 73 6.36 4.70 11.53
N SER A 74 7.18 5.72 11.80
CA SER A 74 6.91 6.76 12.80
C SER A 74 5.89 7.78 12.31
N ASN A 75 6.04 8.25 11.07
CA ASN A 75 5.17 9.24 10.43
C ASN A 75 3.76 8.69 10.20
N MET A 76 3.64 7.41 9.83
CA MET A 76 2.35 6.74 9.65
C MET A 76 1.65 6.34 10.96
N GLN A 77 2.29 6.52 12.12
CA GLN A 77 1.74 6.23 13.45
C GLN A 77 1.18 4.79 13.63
N LEU A 78 1.79 3.82 12.96
CA LEU A 78 1.29 2.42 12.87
C LEU A 78 1.53 1.58 14.15
N MET A 79 2.04 2.19 15.22
CA MET A 79 2.45 1.49 16.42
C MET A 79 1.34 1.48 17.47
N LEU A 80 1.02 0.31 18.04
CA LEU A 80 0.10 0.22 19.19
C LEU A 80 0.67 0.96 20.40
N PRO A 81 -0.13 1.59 21.28
CA PRO A 81 0.35 2.32 22.45
C PRO A 81 1.32 1.53 23.34
N GLY A 82 2.25 2.22 24.01
CA GLY A 82 3.20 1.60 24.92
C GLY A 82 3.95 2.61 25.78
N LYS A 83 4.85 2.14 26.65
CA LYS A 83 5.60 2.99 27.60
C LYS A 83 6.47 4.06 26.95
N ARG A 84 6.88 3.85 25.70
CA ARG A 84 7.65 4.81 24.91
C ARG A 84 6.83 5.21 23.69
N PRO A 85 6.97 6.44 23.15
CA PRO A 85 6.23 6.83 21.96
C PRO A 85 6.62 5.96 20.76
N LEU A 86 7.93 5.77 20.53
CA LEU A 86 8.47 5.07 19.36
C LEU A 86 8.99 3.66 19.69
N VAL A 87 8.99 2.77 18.69
CA VAL A 87 9.69 1.48 18.75
C VAL A 87 11.16 1.63 18.35
N ALA A 88 12.01 0.76 18.88
CA ALA A 88 13.41 0.71 18.46
C ALA A 88 13.50 0.34 16.96
N PRO A 89 14.45 0.88 16.19
CA PRO A 89 14.63 0.53 14.77
C PRO A 89 14.73 -0.98 14.51
N SER A 90 15.38 -1.71 15.42
CA SER A 90 15.48 -3.18 15.35
C SER A 90 14.13 -3.90 15.41
N ALA A 91 13.11 -3.31 16.04
CA ALA A 91 11.77 -3.89 16.09
C ALA A 91 11.10 -3.90 14.71
N VAL A 92 11.40 -2.91 13.86
CA VAL A 92 10.90 -2.83 12.48
C VAL A 92 11.55 -3.92 11.63
N VAL A 93 12.87 -4.08 11.74
CA VAL A 93 13.61 -5.17 11.07
C VAL A 93 13.08 -6.54 11.48
N GLN A 94 12.90 -6.77 12.78
CA GLN A 94 12.36 -8.03 13.31
C GLN A 94 10.91 -8.27 12.88
N ALA A 95 10.09 -7.22 12.74
CA ALA A 95 8.72 -7.37 12.26
C ALA A 95 8.69 -7.73 10.77
N ARG A 96 9.54 -7.11 9.95
CA ARG A 96 9.71 -7.46 8.53
C ARG A 96 10.16 -8.92 8.34
N GLN A 97 11.11 -9.38 9.16
CA GLN A 97 11.57 -10.78 9.12
C GLN A 97 10.45 -11.77 9.48
N ARG A 98 9.61 -11.43 10.47
CA ARG A 98 8.47 -12.27 10.86
C ARG A 98 7.35 -12.28 9.81
N LEU A 99 7.15 -11.17 9.11
CA LEU A 99 6.19 -11.08 8.03
C LEU A 99 6.60 -11.97 6.85
N GLY A 100 7.88 -11.94 6.46
CA GLY A 100 8.38 -12.72 5.34
C GLY A 100 7.84 -12.27 3.98
N SER A 101 8.41 -12.81 2.90
CA SER A 101 7.99 -12.49 1.53
C SER A 101 6.69 -13.19 1.12
N GLU A 102 6.45 -14.40 1.66
CA GLU A 102 5.33 -15.24 1.23
C GLU A 102 3.98 -14.60 1.53
N ALA A 103 3.82 -13.98 2.71
CA ALA A 103 2.59 -13.29 3.06
C ALA A 103 2.34 -12.05 2.20
N VAL A 104 3.39 -11.29 1.88
CA VAL A 104 3.28 -10.13 0.99
C VAL A 104 2.91 -10.58 -0.42
N ARG A 105 3.51 -11.67 -0.91
CA ARG A 105 3.16 -12.27 -2.21
C ARG A 105 1.70 -12.69 -2.24
N HIS A 106 1.23 -13.36 -1.18
CA HIS A 106 -0.15 -13.83 -1.08
C HIS A 106 -1.15 -12.67 -1.15
N ILE A 107 -0.94 -11.63 -0.33
CA ILE A 107 -1.75 -10.40 -0.36
C ILE A 107 -1.75 -9.77 -1.75
N PHE A 108 -0.60 -9.68 -2.40
CA PHE A 108 -0.48 -9.11 -3.74
C PHE A 108 -1.26 -9.93 -4.78
N THR A 109 -1.13 -11.25 -4.78
CA THR A 109 -1.85 -12.11 -5.73
C THR A 109 -3.35 -12.07 -5.49
N SER A 110 -3.79 -12.17 -4.24
CA SER A 110 -5.22 -12.13 -3.88
C SER A 110 -5.86 -10.78 -4.24
N THR A 111 -5.19 -9.66 -3.99
CA THR A 111 -5.71 -8.34 -4.41
C THR A 111 -5.75 -8.18 -5.92
N ALA A 112 -4.72 -8.66 -6.63
CA ALA A 112 -4.72 -8.63 -8.09
C ALA A 112 -5.88 -9.43 -8.68
N GLU A 113 -6.20 -10.61 -8.12
CA GLU A 113 -7.33 -11.43 -8.57
C GLU A 113 -8.69 -10.74 -8.32
N ILE A 114 -8.87 -10.17 -7.13
CA ILE A 114 -10.10 -9.44 -6.76
C ILE A 114 -10.30 -8.26 -7.71
N TRP A 115 -9.31 -7.37 -7.83
CA TRP A 115 -9.44 -6.17 -8.64
C TRP A 115 -9.52 -6.47 -10.13
N ASN A 116 -8.85 -7.51 -10.61
CA ASN A 116 -8.99 -7.97 -12.00
C ASN A 116 -10.41 -8.46 -12.30
N THR A 117 -11.07 -9.09 -11.33
CA THR A 117 -12.46 -9.54 -11.47
C THR A 117 -13.43 -8.36 -11.40
N GLU A 118 -13.25 -7.45 -10.44
CA GLU A 118 -14.09 -6.26 -10.26
C GLU A 118 -14.00 -5.26 -11.40
N ALA A 119 -12.83 -5.20 -12.08
CA ALA A 119 -12.61 -4.32 -13.23
C ALA A 119 -13.58 -4.57 -14.40
N ASN A 120 -14.21 -5.75 -14.48
CA ASN A 120 -15.21 -6.10 -15.50
C ASN A 120 -14.76 -5.67 -16.90
N HIS A 121 -13.58 -6.15 -17.31
CA HIS A 121 -12.88 -5.67 -18.50
C HIS A 121 -13.78 -5.64 -19.74
N PRO A 122 -13.81 -4.53 -20.50
CA PRO A 122 -14.59 -4.46 -21.72
C PRO A 122 -14.06 -5.46 -22.74
N THR A 123 -14.95 -5.94 -23.60
CA THR A 123 -14.58 -6.84 -24.69
C THR A 123 -14.58 -6.13 -26.03
N TRP A 124 -13.67 -6.51 -26.92
CA TRP A 124 -13.60 -6.05 -28.30
C TRP A 124 -13.37 -7.25 -29.22
N ASN A 125 -14.30 -7.50 -30.16
CA ASN A 125 -14.26 -8.66 -31.06
C ASN A 125 -14.06 -10.01 -30.36
N GLY A 126 -14.67 -10.20 -29.18
CA GLY A 126 -14.55 -11.45 -28.40
C GLY A 126 -13.26 -11.58 -27.57
N LEU A 127 -12.41 -10.54 -27.55
CA LEU A 127 -11.20 -10.48 -26.73
C LEU A 127 -11.38 -9.53 -25.54
N GLN A 128 -10.69 -9.78 -24.43
CA GLN A 128 -10.63 -8.85 -23.30
C GLN A 128 -9.67 -7.70 -23.62
N LEU A 129 -10.13 -6.47 -23.45
CA LEU A 129 -9.31 -5.27 -23.61
C LEU A 129 -8.65 -4.94 -22.27
N LEU A 130 -7.32 -4.96 -22.25
CA LEU A 130 -6.50 -4.65 -21.08
C LEU A 130 -5.57 -3.47 -21.39
N GLY A 131 -5.36 -2.60 -20.41
CA GLY A 131 -4.33 -1.56 -20.47
C GLY A 131 -3.00 -2.09 -19.94
N VAL A 132 -1.92 -1.92 -20.70
CA VAL A 132 -0.56 -2.18 -20.24
C VAL A 132 0.11 -0.84 -20.01
N ASP A 133 0.34 -0.48 -18.74
CA ASP A 133 1.17 0.67 -18.39
C ASP A 133 2.65 0.26 -18.33
N GLY A 134 3.55 1.15 -18.76
CA GLY A 134 5.00 0.98 -18.60
C GLY A 134 5.74 0.26 -19.72
N VAL A 135 5.48 0.57 -21.01
CA VAL A 135 6.37 0.15 -22.10
C VAL A 135 7.04 1.35 -22.78
N VAL A 136 8.34 1.52 -22.55
CA VAL A 136 9.20 2.29 -23.46
C VAL A 136 9.68 1.33 -24.54
N TRP A 137 8.97 1.29 -25.67
CA TRP A 137 9.51 0.68 -26.89
C TRP A 137 10.58 1.61 -27.46
N ARG A 138 11.86 1.22 -27.36
CA ARG A 138 12.89 1.76 -28.25
C ARG A 138 12.91 0.91 -29.51
N ALA A 139 12.24 1.39 -30.55
CA ALA A 139 12.50 0.89 -31.90
C ALA A 139 13.95 1.27 -32.30
N PRO A 140 14.68 0.40 -33.02
CA PRO A 140 15.97 0.80 -33.58
C PRO A 140 15.77 1.94 -34.59
N ASP A 141 16.68 2.91 -34.60
CA ASP A 141 16.61 4.08 -35.50
C ASP A 141 16.72 3.68 -36.99
N THR A 142 17.09 2.43 -37.30
CA THR A 142 17.17 1.88 -38.65
C THR A 142 16.96 0.36 -38.66
N LYS A 143 16.58 -0.16 -39.84
CA LYS A 143 16.21 -1.56 -40.13
C LYS A 143 17.23 -2.60 -39.72
#